data_AF-A0A849HPV9-F1
#
_entry.id   AF-A0A849HPV9-F1
#
_cell.length_a   1.000
_cell.length_b   1.000
_cell.length_c   1.000
_cell.angle_alpha   90.00
_cell.angle_beta   90.00
_cell.angle_gamma   90.00
#
_symmetry.space_group_name_H-M   'P 1'
#
loop_
_entity.id
_entity.type
_entity.pdbx_description
1 polymer ?
#
loop_
_entity_poly.entity_id
_entity_poly.type
_entity_poly.pdbx_seq_one_letter_code
_entity_poly.pdbx_strand_id
1 'polypeptide(L)'
;MTPFRITFEESTQRHCLQTIPDYHVLLNGKRVQRLYWNMRGYRGVLPTPDGGLFEPGEVSLTKFKTIARSLEREAKKQKTAT
;
A
#
# COMPACT_ATOMS: atom_id res chain seq x y z
N MET A 1 16.77 11.29 -7.65
CA MET A 1 15.30 11.40 -7.68
C MET A 1 14.72 10.04 -7.35
N THR A 2 14.01 9.88 -6.24
CA THR A 2 13.54 8.56 -5.79
C THR A 2 12.38 8.08 -6.68
N PRO A 3 12.40 6.82 -7.20
CA PRO A 3 11.29 6.29 -7.99
C PRO A 3 10.03 6.17 -7.12
N PHE A 4 8.85 6.47 -7.65
CA PHE A 4 7.58 6.23 -6.95
C PHE A 4 7.38 4.72 -6.87
N ARG A 5 7.58 4.16 -5.67
CA ARG A 5 7.57 2.72 -5.41
C ARG A 5 6.81 2.44 -4.13
N ILE A 6 5.82 1.57 -4.22
CA ILE A 6 5.00 1.13 -3.10
C ILE A 6 5.42 -0.29 -2.72
N THR A 7 5.78 -0.47 -1.46
CA THR A 7 6.15 -1.77 -0.90
C THR A 7 5.36 -2.05 0.37
N PHE A 8 5.30 -3.32 0.76
CA PHE A 8 4.57 -3.75 1.95
C PHE A 8 5.53 -4.46 2.87
N GLU A 9 5.57 -4.04 4.12
CA GLU A 9 6.40 -4.63 5.17
C GLU A 9 5.46 -5.16 6.25
N GLU A 10 5.70 -6.37 6.73
CA GLU A 10 4.87 -6.94 7.78
C GLU A 10 5.09 -6.21 9.11
N SER A 11 4.00 -5.88 9.81
CA SER A 11 4.07 -5.29 11.15
C SER A 11 4.52 -6.34 12.16
N THR A 12 5.56 -6.00 12.92
CA THR A 12 5.99 -6.79 14.09
C THR A 12 5.14 -6.52 15.32
N GLN A 13 4.33 -5.45 15.31
CA GLN A 13 3.38 -5.14 16.37
C GLN A 13 2.07 -5.87 16.11
N ARG A 14 1.93 -7.03 16.74
CA ARG A 14 0.70 -7.82 16.73
C ARG A 14 0.16 -7.92 18.15
N HIS A 15 -1.15 -7.75 18.31
CA HIS A 15 -1.79 -8.14 19.56
C HIS A 15 -1.72 -9.67 19.71
N CYS A 16 -1.65 -10.20 20.94
CA CYS A 16 -1.50 -11.64 21.17
C CYS A 16 -2.63 -12.49 20.56
N LEU A 17 -3.81 -11.90 20.38
CA LEU A 17 -4.98 -12.53 19.76
C LEU A 17 -5.05 -12.34 18.23
N GLN A 18 -4.13 -11.57 17.65
CA GLN A 18 -4.11 -11.26 16.23
C GLN A 18 -3.36 -12.37 15.47
N THR A 19 -4.11 -13.27 14.85
CA THR A 19 -3.56 -14.41 14.09
C THR A 19 -3.06 -14.01 12.71
N ILE A 20 -3.60 -12.95 12.13
CA ILE A 20 -3.26 -12.48 10.77
C ILE A 20 -2.42 -11.20 10.87
N PRO A 21 -1.24 -11.12 10.24
CA PRO A 21 -0.39 -9.94 10.27
C PRO A 21 -1.06 -8.71 9.68
N ASP A 22 -0.70 -7.55 10.22
CA ASP A 22 -0.88 -6.27 9.53
C ASP A 22 0.35 -5.94 8.68
N TYR A 23 0.20 -5.00 7.76
CA TYR A 23 1.29 -4.56 6.89
C TYR A 23 1.44 -3.04 6.94
N HIS A 24 2.67 -2.55 7.06
CA HIS A 24 3.00 -1.18 6.72
C HIS A 24 3.07 -1.00 5.21
N VAL A 25 2.48 0.08 4.72
CA VAL A 25 2.66 0.55 3.34
C VAL A 25 3.83 1.52 3.33
N LEU A 26 4.84 1.21 2.52
CA LEU A 26 6.05 2.00 2.38
C LEU A 26 6.05 2.68 1.01
N LEU A 27 6.07 4.02 1.00
CA LEU A 27 6.34 4.81 -0.20
C LEU A 27 7.84 5.14 -0.22
N ASN A 28 8.53 4.64 -1.23
CA ASN A 28 9.96 4.89 -1.44
C ASN A 28 10.80 4.49 -0.22
N GLY A 29 10.43 3.39 0.45
CA GLY A 29 11.07 2.90 1.67
C GLY A 29 10.64 3.58 2.96
N LYS A 30 9.79 4.61 2.92
CA LYS A 30 9.26 5.29 4.12
C LYS A 30 7.87 4.76 4.44
N ARG A 31 7.64 4.32 5.68
CA ARG A 31 6.31 3.94 6.16
C ARG A 31 5.38 5.16 6.10
N VAL A 32 4.30 5.06 5.35
CA VAL A 32 3.32 6.15 5.15
C VAL A 32 1.93 5.77 5.61
N GLN A 33 1.55 4.49 5.53
CA GLN A 33 0.22 3.99 5.87
C GLN A 33 0.30 2.59 6.49
N ARG A 34 -0.83 2.08 6.97
CA ARG A 34 -0.98 0.72 7.50
C ARG A 34 -2.17 0.04 6.83
N LEU A 35 -2.00 -1.23 6.50
CA LEU A 35 -3.06 -2.17 6.20
C LEU A 35 -3.30 -3.03 7.42
N TYR A 36 -4.55 -3.12 7.86
CA TYR A 36 -4.95 -4.03 8.92
C TYR A 36 -5.88 -5.11 8.39
N TRP A 37 -5.77 -6.32 8.92
CA TRP A 37 -6.74 -7.36 8.62
C TRP A 37 -8.06 -7.07 9.36
N ASN A 38 -9.17 -7.05 8.61
CA ASN A 38 -10.51 -6.91 9.16
C ASN A 38 -11.15 -8.29 9.36
N MET A 39 -12.23 -8.63 8.63
CA MET A 39 -12.91 -9.92 8.75
C MET A 39 -12.68 -10.84 7.56
N ARG A 40 -12.71 -10.27 6.34
CA ARG A 40 -12.64 -10.96 5.05
C ARG A 40 -11.43 -10.53 4.23
N GLY A 41 -10.80 -9.42 4.57
CA GLY A 41 -9.64 -8.89 3.87
C GLY A 41 -8.91 -7.80 4.63
N TYR A 42 -7.93 -7.21 3.96
CA TYR A 42 -7.21 -6.05 4.44
C TYR A 42 -7.99 -4.77 4.16
N ARG A 43 -7.92 -3.82 5.08
CA ARG A 43 -8.35 -2.44 4.89
C ARG A 43 -7.18 -1.49 5.09
N GLY A 44 -7.22 -0.38 4.39
CA GLY A 44 -6.20 0.68 4.43
C GLY A 44 -6.14 1.42 3.10
N VAL A 45 -5.20 2.36 2.99
CA VAL A 45 -5.06 3.26 1.84
C VAL A 45 -3.69 3.14 1.19
N LEU A 46 -3.64 3.41 -0.11
CA LEU A 46 -2.42 3.48 -0.90
C LEU A 46 -2.16 4.94 -1.31
N PRO A 47 -0.90 5.43 -1.25
CA PRO A 47 -0.57 6.74 -1.79
C PRO A 47 -0.70 6.73 -3.31
N THR A 48 -1.20 7.82 -3.88
CA THR A 48 -1.32 8.00 -5.33
C THR A 48 -0.22 8.93 -5.87
N PRO A 49 0.09 8.88 -7.18
CA PRO A 49 1.18 9.68 -7.77
C PRO A 49 0.98 11.20 -7.67
N ASP A 50 -0.28 11.65 -7.64
CA ASP A 50 -0.72 13.04 -7.48
C ASP A 50 -0.68 13.53 -6.01
N GLY A 51 -0.27 12.68 -5.07
CA GLY A 51 -0.16 13.02 -3.65
C GLY A 51 -1.45 12.76 -2.84
N GLY A 52 -2.48 12.20 -3.47
CA GLY A 52 -3.69 11.73 -2.82
C GLY A 52 -3.55 10.35 -2.15
N LEU A 53 -4.69 9.82 -1.72
CA LEU A 53 -4.84 8.51 -1.12
C LEU A 53 -5.97 7.75 -1.80
N PHE A 54 -5.74 6.47 -2.09
CA PHE A 54 -6.71 5.57 -2.69
C PHE A 54 -7.09 4.45 -1.71
N GLU A 55 -8.38 4.34 -1.39
CA GLU A 55 -8.93 3.25 -0.58
C GLU A 55 -9.69 2.25 -1.48
N PRO A 56 -9.19 1.02 -1.67
CA PRO A 56 -9.89 0.00 -2.47
C PRO A 56 -11.02 -0.73 -1.72
N GLY A 57 -11.30 -0.33 -0.47
CA GLY A 57 -12.17 -1.06 0.45
C GLY A 57 -11.49 -2.30 1.03
N GLU A 58 -12.31 -3.28 1.44
CA GLU A 58 -11.83 -4.52 2.06
C GLU A 58 -11.47 -5.57 0.99
N VAL A 59 -10.17 -5.80 0.77
CA VAL A 59 -9.67 -6.68 -0.29
C VAL A 59 -8.44 -7.48 0.15
N SER A 60 -8.04 -8.50 -0.62
CA SER A 60 -6.84 -9.28 -0.31
C SER A 60 -5.54 -8.47 -0.47
N LEU A 61 -4.47 -8.87 0.23
CA LEU A 61 -3.14 -8.26 0.07
C LEU A 61 -2.65 -8.34 -1.38
N THR A 62 -2.98 -9.43 -2.09
CA THR A 62 -2.67 -9.58 -3.52
C THR A 62 -3.33 -8.49 -4.35
N LYS A 63 -4.59 -8.12 -4.04
CA LYS A 63 -5.27 -7.01 -4.72
C LYS A 63 -4.59 -5.67 -4.44
N PHE A 64 -4.20 -5.40 -3.20
CA PHE A 64 -3.39 -4.21 -2.86
C PHE A 64 -2.08 -4.16 -3.66
N LYS A 65 -1.34 -5.28 -3.74
CA LYS A 65 -0.10 -5.36 -4.54
C LYS A 65 -0.34 -5.10 -6.02
N THR A 66 -1.45 -5.58 -6.59
CA THR A 66 -1.82 -5.31 -7.98
C THR A 66 -2.15 -3.83 -8.21
N ILE A 67 -2.91 -3.21 -7.32
CA ILE A 67 -3.24 -1.78 -7.41
C ILE A 67 -1.98 -0.92 -7.26
N ALA A 68 -1.12 -1.24 -6.29
CA ALA A 68 0.17 -0.58 -6.11
C ALA A 68 1.01 -0.59 -7.40
N ARG A 69 1.09 -1.74 -8.10
CA ARG A 69 1.78 -1.83 -9.40
C ARG A 69 1.13 -0.95 -10.47
N SER A 70 -0.18 -0.80 -10.48
CA SER A 70 -0.87 0.11 -11.41
C SER A 70 -0.52 1.58 -11.11
N LEU A 71 -0.53 1.99 -9.85
CA LEU A 71 -0.15 3.34 -9.42
C LEU A 71 1.32 3.65 -9.75
N GLU A 72 2.23 2.68 -9.58
CA GLU A 72 3.63 2.82 -9.99
C GLU A 72 3.80 3.01 -11.50
N ARG A 73 3.02 2.27 -12.31
CA ARG A 73 3.02 2.44 -13.77
C ARG A 73 2.48 3.81 -14.16
N GLU A 74 1.43 4.28 -13.49
CA GLU A 74 0.85 5.60 -13.70
C GLU A 74 1.86 6.71 -13.38
N ALA A 75 2.53 6.64 -12.22
CA ALA A 75 3.59 7.56 -11.85
C ALA A 75 4.71 7.62 -12.90
N LYS A 76 5.07 6.46 -13.48
CA LYS A 76 6.07 6.41 -14.55
C LYS A 76 5.59 7.15 -15.81
N LYS A 77 4.32 7.03 -16.17
CA LYS A 77 3.74 7.74 -17.33
C LYS A 77 3.71 9.25 -17.11
N GLN A 78 3.26 9.70 -15.94
CA GLN A 78 3.21 11.13 -15.59
C GLN A 78 4.60 11.78 -15.68
N LYS A 79 5.64 11.09 -15.20
CA LYS A 79 7.04 11.55 -15.31
C LYS A 79 7.57 11.68 -16.74
N THR A 80 6.97 11.01 -17.73
CA THR A 80 7.39 11.11 -19.14
C THR A 80 6.68 12.24 -19.88
N ALA A 81 5.57 12.76 -19.32
CA ALA A 81 4.78 13.84 -19.90
C ALA A 81 5.22 15.23 -19.41
N THR A 82 6.22 15.32 -18.54
CA THR A 82 6.82 16.57 -18.01
C THR A 82 8.27 16.64 -18.44
#